data_AF-A0A9W8WQW3-F1
#
_entry.id   AF-A0A9W8WQW3-F1
#
_cell.length_a   1.000
_cell.length_b   1.000
_cell.length_c   1.000
_cell.angle_alpha   90.00
_cell.angle_beta   90.00
_cell.angle_gamma   90.00
#
_symmetry.space_group_name_H-M   'P 1'
#
loop_
_entity.id
_entity.type
_entity.pdbx_description
1 polymer ?
#
loop_
_entity_poly.entity_id
_entity_poly.type
_entity_poly.pdbx_seq_one_letter_code
_entity_poly.pdbx_strand_id
1 'polypeptide(L)'
;MEAHALKCLVAFASILALFAAVRFSLSSLRPRNFPPGPRAWPLIGNVHHFASLKPFLQFTKLRSKYGDIVGLKAGPTNIVVLNSPDICRELLEKRGAIYSGRPFGVIEREYIILDSQHFVFAPYDDYHKKCRTAMRLLLGPTGLGKVAPLQDAAAAYFVKSLALVPAGIHDQLRNWGISVPLTAICGNRGAQKDPKLIASFYEN
;
A
#
# COMPACT_ATOMS: atom_id res chain seq x y z
N MET A 1 28.99 -39.57 25.00
CA MET A 1 29.49 -38.37 24.28
C MET A 1 28.36 -37.56 23.63
N GLU A 2 27.35 -38.21 23.03
CA GLU A 2 26.25 -37.52 22.32
C GLU A 2 25.41 -36.56 23.19
N ALA A 3 25.14 -36.92 24.44
CA ALA A 3 24.36 -36.09 25.36
C ALA A 3 25.03 -34.75 25.72
N HIS A 4 26.38 -34.68 25.72
CA HIS A 4 27.10 -33.44 25.96
C HIS A 4 27.11 -32.55 24.72
N ALA A 5 27.27 -33.15 23.53
CA ALA A 5 27.20 -32.43 22.26
C ALA A 5 25.81 -31.80 22.05
N LEU A 6 24.72 -32.52 22.37
CA LEU A 6 23.36 -32.01 22.28
C LEU A 6 23.13 -30.82 23.24
N LYS A 7 23.62 -30.89 24.48
CA LYS A 7 23.55 -29.79 25.45
C LYS A 7 24.30 -28.54 24.96
N CYS A 8 25.49 -28.71 24.38
CA CYS A 8 26.24 -27.60 23.81
C CYS A 8 25.52 -26.96 22.61
N LEU A 9 24.90 -27.76 21.75
CA LEU A 9 24.14 -27.25 20.59
C LEU A 9 22.90 -26.46 21.03
N VAL A 10 22.15 -26.97 22.01
CA VAL A 10 20.99 -26.26 22.58
C VAL A 10 21.41 -24.96 23.26
N ALA A 11 22.52 -24.97 24.01
CA ALA A 11 23.06 -23.76 24.65
C ALA A 11 23.53 -22.72 23.61
N PHE A 12 24.16 -23.15 22.51
CA PHE A 12 24.57 -22.26 21.44
C PHE A 12 23.35 -21.65 20.72
N ALA A 13 22.34 -22.47 20.40
CA ALA A 13 21.10 -22.01 19.79
C ALA A 13 20.34 -21.03 20.69
N SER A 14 20.30 -21.25 22.00
CA SER A 14 19.63 -20.34 22.94
C SER A 14 20.36 -19.00 23.08
N ILE A 15 21.70 -19.00 23.09
CA ILE A 15 22.50 -17.77 23.06
C ILE A 15 22.27 -16.99 21.77
N LEU A 16 22.27 -17.66 20.61
CA LEU A 16 21.98 -17.02 19.33
C LEU A 16 20.57 -16.44 19.29
N ALA A 17 19.57 -17.18 19.77
CA ALA A 17 18.19 -16.71 19.85
C ALA A 17 18.07 -15.49 20.77
N LEU A 18 18.72 -15.51 21.94
CA LEU A 18 18.75 -14.38 22.86
C LEU A 18 19.44 -13.16 22.22
N PHE A 19 20.58 -13.36 21.56
CA PHE A 19 21.29 -12.30 20.85
C PHE A 19 20.42 -11.68 19.74
N ALA A 20 19.75 -12.51 18.93
CA ALA A 20 18.83 -12.06 17.90
C ALA A 20 17.65 -11.29 18.49
N ALA A 21 17.05 -11.78 19.57
CA ALA A 21 15.95 -11.12 20.27
C ALA A 21 16.37 -9.77 20.87
N VAL A 22 17.56 -9.67 21.47
CA VAL A 22 18.11 -8.42 21.99
C VAL A 22 18.38 -7.45 20.85
N ARG A 23 19.02 -7.88 19.76
CA ARG A 23 19.27 -7.05 18.58
C ARG A 23 17.97 -6.52 17.97
N PHE A 24 16.95 -7.37 17.86
CA PHE A 24 15.64 -6.99 17.35
C PHE A 24 14.89 -6.04 18.30
N SER A 25 15.00 -6.26 19.60
CA SER A 25 14.43 -5.34 20.60
C SER A 25 15.11 -3.97 20.54
N LEU A 26 16.44 -3.93 20.43
CA LEU A 26 17.19 -2.68 20.29
C LEU A 26 16.86 -1.94 18.99
N SER A 27 16.65 -2.64 17.88
CA SER A 27 16.22 -2.01 16.62
C SER A 27 14.77 -1.49 16.66
N SER A 28 13.94 -2.05 17.56
CA SER A 28 12.58 -1.54 17.82
C SER A 28 12.54 -0.24 18.63
N LEU A 29 13.67 0.21 19.17
CA LEU A 29 13.78 1.50 19.86
C LEU A 29 13.66 2.68 18.89
N ARG A 30 13.22 3.82 19.41
CA ARG A 30 13.14 5.06 18.64
C ARG A 30 14.55 5.60 18.37
N PRO A 31 14.88 5.93 17.10
CA PRO A 31 16.16 6.54 16.79
C PRO A 31 16.25 7.97 17.33
N ARG A 32 17.46 8.52 17.36
CA ARG A 32 17.69 9.93 17.70
C ARG A 32 17.00 10.83 16.66
N ASN A 33 16.46 11.96 17.10
CA ASN A 33 15.73 12.92 16.25
C ASN A 33 14.50 12.33 15.55
N PHE A 34 13.91 11.27 16.10
CA PHE A 34 12.66 10.72 15.59
C PHE A 34 11.47 11.59 16.00
N PRO A 35 10.43 11.74 15.15
CA PRO A 35 9.27 12.55 15.49
C PRO A 35 8.55 12.08 16.77
N PRO A 36 7.83 13.00 17.46
CA PRO A 36 7.12 12.67 18.69
C PRO A 36 6.03 11.63 18.45
N GLY A 37 5.70 10.83 19.48
CA GLY A 37 4.65 9.83 19.36
C GLY A 37 4.52 8.93 20.59
N PRO A 38 3.51 8.05 20.62
CA PRO A 38 3.24 7.16 21.75
C PRO A 38 4.39 6.20 21.99
N ARG A 39 4.74 5.92 23.25
CA ARG A 39 5.85 5.02 23.60
C ARG A 39 5.70 3.67 22.90
N ALA A 40 6.75 3.25 22.19
CA ALA A 40 6.79 1.98 21.48
C ALA A 40 6.98 0.81 22.47
N TRP A 41 6.25 -0.28 22.29
CA TRP A 41 6.49 -1.51 23.04
C TRP A 41 7.73 -2.23 22.49
N PRO A 42 8.53 -2.90 23.34
CA PRO A 42 9.62 -3.73 22.86
C PRO A 42 9.13 -4.75 21.84
N LEU A 43 9.94 -5.04 20.81
CA LEU A 43 9.68 -6.00 19.73
C LEU A 43 8.56 -5.60 18.74
N ILE A 44 7.39 -5.19 19.22
CA ILE A 44 6.21 -4.93 18.37
C ILE A 44 6.12 -3.45 17.95
N GLY A 45 6.59 -2.53 18.80
CA GLY A 45 6.44 -1.09 18.58
C GLY A 45 5.03 -0.58 18.88
N ASN A 46 4.44 0.14 17.92
CA ASN A 46 3.13 0.78 18.00
C ASN A 46 2.06 0.08 17.15
N VAL A 47 2.30 -1.13 16.62
CA VAL A 47 1.35 -1.83 15.72
C VAL A 47 -0.07 -1.90 16.27
N HIS A 48 -0.22 -2.12 17.57
CA HIS A 48 -1.51 -2.12 18.26
C HIS A 48 -2.31 -0.81 18.13
N HIS A 49 -1.66 0.32 17.83
CA HIS A 49 -2.34 1.58 17.56
C HIS A 49 -2.98 1.61 16.15
N PHE A 50 -2.49 0.82 15.20
CA PHE A 50 -2.92 0.91 13.80
C PHE A 50 -3.25 -0.44 13.17
N ALA A 51 -3.45 -1.49 13.98
CA ALA A 51 -3.92 -2.80 13.54
C ALA A 51 -5.43 -2.85 13.22
N SER A 52 -6.13 -1.71 13.27
CA SER A 52 -7.56 -1.62 12.94
C SER A 52 -7.79 -1.47 11.44
N LEU A 53 -8.98 -1.82 10.95
CA LEU A 53 -9.42 -1.55 9.56
C LEU A 53 -9.42 -0.07 9.17
N LYS A 54 -9.50 0.85 10.15
CA LYS A 54 -9.53 2.31 9.93
C LYS A 54 -8.39 3.01 10.69
N PRO A 55 -7.11 2.74 10.38
CA PRO A 55 -5.98 3.24 11.15
C PRO A 55 -5.86 4.77 11.08
N PHE A 56 -6.35 5.38 9.99
CA PHE A 56 -6.40 6.83 9.80
C PHE A 56 -7.17 7.55 10.92
N LEU A 57 -8.20 6.92 11.52
CA LEU A 57 -8.91 7.51 12.66
C LEU A 57 -8.01 7.60 13.89
N GLN A 58 -7.17 6.59 14.13
CA GLN A 58 -6.21 6.64 15.22
C GLN A 58 -5.11 7.66 14.94
N PHE A 59 -4.63 7.76 13.70
CA PHE A 59 -3.65 8.77 13.31
C PHE A 59 -4.15 10.19 13.59
N THR A 60 -5.41 10.48 13.30
CA THR A 60 -6.06 11.76 13.65
C THR A 60 -6.10 11.99 15.16
N LYS A 61 -6.37 10.95 15.97
CA LYS A 61 -6.33 11.07 17.45
C LYS A 61 -4.91 11.29 17.97
N LEU A 62 -3.90 10.72 17.32
CA LEU A 62 -2.51 10.95 17.69
C LEU A 62 -2.07 12.37 17.35
N ARG A 63 -2.60 12.96 16.27
CA ARG A 63 -2.35 14.35 15.89
C ARG A 63 -2.67 15.32 17.04
N SER A 64 -3.83 15.18 17.68
CA SER A 64 -4.23 16.11 18.75
C SER A 64 -3.29 16.07 19.96
N LYS A 65 -2.56 14.97 20.15
CA LYS A 65 -1.62 14.79 21.28
C LYS A 65 -0.17 15.09 20.93
N TYR A 66 0.27 14.78 19.71
CA TYR A 66 1.69 14.84 19.33
C TYR A 66 1.99 15.84 18.21
N GLY A 67 0.98 16.46 17.62
CA GLY A 67 1.11 17.45 16.55
C GLY A 67 1.00 16.86 15.15
N ASP A 68 1.37 17.67 14.15
CA ASP A 68 1.14 17.35 12.73
C ASP A 68 2.08 16.28 12.16
N ILE A 69 3.21 15.99 12.82
CA ILE A 69 4.15 14.93 12.44
C ILE A 69 4.26 13.96 13.61
N VAL A 70 3.83 12.72 13.40
CA VAL A 70 3.84 11.68 14.44
C VAL A 70 4.74 10.53 14.04
N GLY A 71 5.66 10.14 14.92
CA GLY A 71 6.56 9.00 14.74
C GLY A 71 5.99 7.74 15.39
N LEU A 72 5.94 6.64 14.64
CA LEU A 72 5.50 5.32 15.08
C LEU A 72 6.55 4.25 14.74
N LYS A 73 6.52 3.13 15.46
CA LYS A 73 7.36 1.95 15.19
C LYS A 73 6.51 0.73 14.83
N ALA A 74 6.97 -0.09 13.90
CA ALA A 74 6.44 -1.42 13.63
C ALA A 74 7.60 -2.41 13.73
N GLY A 75 7.83 -2.94 14.94
CA GLY A 75 9.10 -3.55 15.31
C GLY A 75 10.28 -2.66 14.90
N PRO A 76 11.23 -3.14 14.07
CA PRO A 76 12.38 -2.35 13.62
C PRO A 76 11.99 -1.21 12.66
N THR A 77 10.85 -1.30 11.98
CA THR A 77 10.46 -0.36 10.94
C THR A 77 10.01 0.98 11.54
N ASN A 78 10.52 2.07 10.98
CA ASN A 78 10.14 3.43 11.33
C ASN A 78 8.98 3.90 10.45
N ILE A 79 7.94 4.47 11.05
CA ILE A 79 6.78 5.01 10.37
C ILE A 79 6.63 6.47 10.77
N VAL A 80 6.45 7.37 9.80
CA VAL A 80 6.16 8.79 10.04
C VAL A 80 4.80 9.11 9.43
N VAL A 81 3.89 9.58 10.27
CA VAL A 81 2.53 9.95 9.89
C VAL A 81 2.46 11.47 9.76
N LEU A 82 2.02 11.93 8.59
CA LEU A 82 1.83 13.34 8.27
C LEU A 82 0.33 13.67 8.36
N ASN A 83 -0.03 14.60 9.24
CA ASN A 83 -1.42 14.97 9.51
C ASN A 83 -1.76 16.42 9.08
N SER A 84 -0.87 17.09 8.34
CA SER A 84 -1.07 18.44 7.82
C SER A 84 -0.95 18.48 6.28
N PRO A 85 -1.90 19.12 5.57
CA PRO A 85 -1.85 19.23 4.12
C PRO A 85 -0.63 20.02 3.64
N ASP A 86 -0.21 21.04 4.37
CA ASP A 86 0.96 21.86 4.00
C ASP A 86 2.25 21.06 4.09
N ILE A 87 2.38 20.24 5.14
CA ILE A 87 3.52 19.33 5.33
C ILE A 87 3.50 18.24 4.25
N CYS A 88 2.33 17.67 3.94
CA CYS A 88 2.21 16.71 2.85
C CYS A 88 2.63 17.31 1.50
N ARG A 89 2.22 18.55 1.19
CA ARG A 89 2.64 19.26 -0.02
C ARG A 89 4.15 19.50 -0.04
N GLU A 90 4.71 19.96 1.07
CA GLU A 90 6.15 20.23 1.17
C GLU A 90 6.99 18.96 0.98
N LEU A 91 6.61 17.85 1.62
CA LEU A 91 7.39 16.61 1.58
C LEU A 91 7.09 15.75 0.36
N LEU A 92 5.81 15.50 0.04
CA LEU A 92 5.43 14.53 -0.99
C LEU A 92 5.37 15.13 -2.39
N GLU A 93 5.08 16.42 -2.52
CA GLU A 93 4.98 17.10 -3.81
C GLU A 93 6.29 17.82 -4.15
N LYS A 94 6.66 18.86 -3.38
CA LYS A 94 7.86 19.66 -3.68
C LYS A 94 9.16 18.86 -3.54
N ARG A 95 9.24 18.00 -2.52
CA ARG A 95 10.39 17.12 -2.26
C ARG A 95 10.13 15.66 -2.64
N GLY A 96 9.16 15.42 -3.52
CA GLY A 96 8.69 14.08 -3.86
C GLY A 96 9.80 13.12 -4.29
N ALA A 97 10.84 13.58 -4.99
CA ALA A 97 11.97 12.75 -5.40
C ALA A 97 12.73 12.11 -4.21
N ILE A 98 12.73 12.74 -3.04
CA ILE A 98 13.39 12.24 -1.82
C ILE A 98 12.50 11.22 -1.10
N TYR A 99 11.18 11.47 -1.07
CA TYR A 99 10.22 10.67 -0.30
C TYR A 99 9.42 9.66 -1.14
N SER A 100 9.77 9.48 -2.42
CA SER A 100 9.10 8.52 -3.31
C SER A 100 9.55 7.08 -3.15
N GLY A 101 10.38 6.78 -2.14
CA GLY A 101 10.74 5.40 -1.79
C GLY A 101 9.50 4.52 -1.57
N ARG A 102 9.62 3.25 -1.95
CA ARG A 102 8.56 2.23 -1.83
C ARG A 102 9.11 1.02 -1.06
N PRO A 103 9.20 1.11 0.29
CA PRO A 103 9.76 0.04 1.09
C PRO A 103 8.77 -1.13 1.22
N PHE A 104 8.79 -2.04 0.25
CA PHE A 104 8.12 -3.35 0.34
C PHE A 104 9.06 -4.37 0.96
N GLY A 105 8.52 -5.19 1.87
CA GLY A 105 9.21 -6.36 2.40
C GLY A 105 9.39 -7.44 1.33
N VAL A 106 10.15 -8.48 1.69
CA VAL A 106 10.49 -9.58 0.77
C VAL A 106 9.24 -10.31 0.31
N ILE A 107 8.30 -10.56 1.24
CA ILE A 107 7.05 -11.25 0.92
C ILE A 107 6.24 -10.46 -0.10
N GLU A 108 6.06 -9.16 0.13
CA GLU A 108 5.31 -8.31 -0.78
C GLU A 108 5.98 -8.24 -2.15
N ARG A 109 7.31 -8.17 -2.19
CA ARG A 109 8.08 -8.02 -3.44
C ARG A 109 8.18 -9.31 -4.26
N GLU A 110 8.32 -10.47 -3.63
CA GLU A 110 8.58 -11.74 -4.34
C GLU A 110 7.30 -12.52 -4.62
N TYR A 111 6.31 -12.45 -3.72
CA TYR A 111 5.15 -13.35 -3.76
C TYR A 111 3.82 -12.64 -4.02
N ILE A 112 3.71 -11.34 -3.67
CA ILE A 112 2.47 -10.57 -3.88
C ILE A 112 2.59 -9.74 -5.17
N ILE A 113 3.74 -9.11 -5.37
CA ILE A 113 4.01 -8.24 -6.50
C ILE A 113 4.99 -8.97 -7.43
N LEU A 114 4.48 -9.95 -8.16
CA LEU A 114 5.25 -10.80 -9.08
C LEU A 114 6.29 -9.98 -9.87
N ASP A 115 7.55 -10.44 -9.79
CA ASP A 115 8.74 -9.87 -10.45
C ASP A 115 9.10 -8.42 -10.11
N SER A 116 8.52 -7.79 -9.06
CA SER A 116 8.82 -6.41 -8.65
C SER A 116 8.61 -5.33 -9.72
N GLN A 117 7.96 -5.67 -10.85
CA GLN A 117 7.72 -4.78 -11.99
C GLN A 117 6.35 -4.09 -11.96
N HIS A 118 5.62 -4.18 -10.84
CA HIS A 118 4.35 -3.49 -10.72
C HIS A 118 4.55 -1.98 -10.58
N PHE A 119 4.08 -1.22 -11.57
CA PHE A 119 4.28 0.22 -11.68
C PHE A 119 3.98 1.03 -10.41
N VAL A 120 2.89 0.71 -9.69
CA VAL A 120 2.48 1.45 -8.47
C VAL A 120 3.43 1.20 -7.30
N PHE A 121 4.07 0.03 -7.29
CA PHE A 121 4.87 -0.47 -6.17
C PHE A 121 6.38 -0.53 -6.47
N ALA A 122 6.76 -0.25 -7.71
CA ALA A 122 8.16 -0.17 -8.12
C ALA A 122 8.91 0.91 -7.32
N PRO A 123 10.17 0.65 -6.92
CA PRO A 123 11.03 1.67 -6.34
C PRO A 123 11.13 2.91 -7.23
N TYR A 124 11.40 4.06 -6.62
CA TYR A 124 11.62 5.29 -7.39
C TYR A 124 13.00 5.30 -8.04
N ASP A 125 13.06 4.76 -9.25
CA ASP A 125 14.26 4.67 -10.09
C ASP A 125 13.96 5.09 -11.55
N ASP A 126 14.92 4.87 -12.45
CA ASP A 126 14.75 5.21 -13.86
C ASP A 126 13.73 4.33 -14.58
N TYR A 127 13.50 3.09 -14.12
CA TYR A 127 12.44 2.24 -14.62
C TYR A 127 11.07 2.84 -14.29
N HIS A 128 10.83 3.20 -13.03
CA HIS A 128 9.59 3.85 -12.62
C HIS A 128 9.35 5.17 -13.37
N LYS A 129 10.40 5.99 -13.61
CA LYS A 129 10.28 7.21 -14.44
C LYS A 129 9.84 6.90 -15.87
N LYS A 130 10.41 5.88 -16.52
CA LYS A 130 10.01 5.44 -17.87
C LYS A 130 8.56 4.96 -17.90
N CYS A 131 8.14 4.17 -16.92
CA CYS A 131 6.74 3.74 -16.80
C CYS A 131 5.79 4.94 -16.62
N ARG A 132 6.14 5.95 -15.80
CA ARG A 132 5.35 7.18 -15.67
C ARG A 132 5.22 7.91 -16.99
N THR A 133 6.29 7.98 -17.77
CA THR A 133 6.28 8.60 -19.11
C THR A 133 5.38 7.83 -20.07
N ALA A 134 5.46 6.50 -20.10
CA ALA A 134 4.57 5.67 -20.91
C ALA A 134 3.09 5.86 -20.52
N MET A 135 2.80 5.88 -19.21
CA MET A 135 1.43 6.06 -18.70
C MET A 135 0.81 7.41 -19.11
N ARG A 136 1.63 8.46 -19.30
CA ARG A 136 1.14 9.75 -19.81
C ARG A 136 0.56 9.66 -21.22
N LEU A 137 0.90 8.65 -22.01
CA LEU A 137 0.27 8.43 -23.32
C LEU A 137 -1.22 8.08 -23.19
N LEU A 138 -1.60 7.41 -22.10
CA LEU A 138 -2.99 7.01 -21.82
C LEU A 138 -3.71 8.03 -20.93
N LEU A 139 -3.04 8.50 -19.88
CA LEU A 139 -3.63 9.36 -18.84
C LEU A 139 -3.36 10.86 -19.03
N GLY A 140 -2.60 11.24 -20.05
CA GLY A 140 -2.42 12.64 -20.43
C GLY A 140 -3.65 13.20 -21.15
N PRO A 141 -3.75 14.52 -21.36
CA PRO A 141 -4.92 15.17 -21.95
C PRO A 141 -5.36 14.53 -23.29
N THR A 142 -4.40 14.24 -24.17
CA THR A 142 -4.67 13.60 -25.47
C THR A 142 -5.16 12.16 -25.32
N GLY A 143 -4.59 11.39 -24.40
CA GLY A 143 -5.02 10.02 -24.12
C GLY A 143 -6.42 9.98 -23.52
N LEU A 144 -6.69 10.85 -22.55
CA LEU A 144 -8.01 11.00 -21.94
C LEU A 144 -9.08 11.41 -22.95
N GLY A 145 -8.74 12.29 -23.91
CA GLY A 145 -9.65 12.64 -25.00
C GLY A 145 -10.09 11.43 -25.83
N LYS A 146 -9.22 10.42 -26.00
CA LYS A 146 -9.56 9.17 -26.70
C LYS A 146 -10.40 8.21 -25.84
N VAL A 147 -10.25 8.28 -24.51
CA VAL A 147 -10.99 7.42 -23.57
C VAL A 147 -12.36 8.01 -23.22
N ALA A 148 -12.56 9.32 -23.36
CA ALA A 148 -13.81 10.00 -23.00
C ALA A 148 -15.08 9.36 -23.63
N PRO A 149 -15.13 9.03 -24.94
CA PRO A 149 -16.30 8.35 -25.50
C PRO A 149 -16.58 6.97 -24.89
N LEU A 150 -15.53 6.26 -24.44
CA LEU A 150 -15.69 4.98 -23.75
C LEU A 150 -16.30 5.17 -22.36
N GLN A 151 -15.89 6.23 -21.66
CA GLN A 151 -16.44 6.59 -20.36
C GLN A 151 -17.91 7.01 -20.48
N ASP A 152 -18.28 7.79 -21.51
CA ASP A 152 -19.66 8.19 -21.79
C ASP A 152 -20.53 6.95 -22.09
N ALA A 153 -20.05 6.04 -22.93
CA ALA A 153 -20.75 4.81 -23.24
C ALA A 153 -20.94 3.91 -21.99
N ALA A 154 -19.91 3.79 -21.15
CA ALA A 154 -19.98 3.03 -19.91
C ALA A 154 -20.95 3.67 -18.91
N ALA A 155 -20.95 4.99 -18.78
CA ALA A 155 -21.86 5.73 -17.91
C ALA A 155 -23.32 5.61 -18.39
N ALA A 156 -23.58 5.76 -19.69
CA ALA A 156 -24.92 5.59 -20.26
C ALA A 156 -25.47 4.17 -20.01
N TYR A 157 -24.61 3.15 -20.17
CA TYR A 157 -24.98 1.77 -19.86
C TYR A 157 -25.29 1.56 -18.37
N PHE A 158 -24.47 2.14 -17.48
CA PHE A 158 -24.69 2.07 -16.04
C PHE A 158 -26.00 2.73 -15.61
N VAL A 159 -26.30 3.93 -16.14
CA VAL A 159 -27.58 4.60 -15.85
C VAL A 159 -28.77 3.78 -16.36
N LYS A 160 -28.66 3.21 -17.56
CA LYS A 160 -29.68 2.31 -18.11
C LYS A 160 -29.88 1.07 -17.24
N SER A 161 -28.80 0.41 -16.81
CA SER A 161 -28.91 -0.80 -15.99
C SER A 161 -29.51 -0.51 -14.62
N LEU A 162 -29.16 0.63 -14.01
CA LEU A 162 -29.73 1.09 -12.75
C LEU A 162 -31.23 1.40 -12.88
N ALA A 163 -31.64 2.03 -13.98
CA ALA A 163 -33.06 2.33 -14.24
C ALA A 163 -33.91 1.07 -14.41
N LEU A 164 -33.35 0.00 -14.99
CA LEU A 164 -34.05 -1.27 -15.19
C LEU A 164 -34.04 -2.16 -13.94
N VAL A 165 -32.93 -2.17 -13.18
CA VAL A 165 -32.74 -3.00 -11.99
C VAL A 165 -32.09 -2.18 -10.88
N PRO A 166 -32.88 -1.40 -10.10
CA PRO A 166 -32.34 -0.52 -9.06
C PRO A 166 -31.68 -1.27 -7.89
N ALA A 167 -32.13 -2.50 -7.61
CA ALA A 167 -31.63 -3.30 -6.49
C ALA A 167 -30.18 -3.79 -6.68
N GLY A 168 -29.63 -3.71 -7.90
CA GLY A 168 -28.29 -4.21 -8.26
C GLY A 168 -27.18 -3.16 -8.24
N ILE A 169 -27.40 -1.99 -7.63
CA ILE A 169 -26.51 -0.82 -7.75
C ILE A 169 -25.03 -1.13 -7.46
N HIS A 170 -24.76 -1.96 -6.45
CA HIS A 170 -23.39 -2.25 -6.03
C HIS A 170 -22.60 -3.02 -7.09
N ASP A 171 -23.19 -4.06 -7.68
CA ASP A 171 -22.53 -4.85 -8.72
C ASP A 171 -22.45 -4.07 -10.03
N GLN A 172 -23.49 -3.30 -10.35
CA GLN A 172 -23.49 -2.40 -11.50
C GLN A 172 -22.38 -1.35 -11.38
N LEU A 173 -22.16 -0.79 -10.19
CA LEU A 173 -21.11 0.18 -9.92
C LEU A 173 -19.72 -0.45 -10.03
N ARG A 174 -19.54 -1.65 -9.47
CA ARG A 174 -18.30 -2.44 -9.60
C ARG A 174 -17.95 -2.71 -11.06
N ASN A 175 -18.93 -3.08 -11.86
CA ASN A 175 -18.79 -3.35 -13.29
C ASN A 175 -18.44 -2.09 -14.06
N TRP A 176 -19.15 -0.99 -13.80
CA TRP A 176 -18.85 0.30 -14.40
C TRP A 176 -17.40 0.73 -14.11
N GLY A 177 -16.96 0.63 -12.84
CA GLY A 177 -15.62 1.03 -12.39
C GLY A 177 -14.47 0.33 -13.10
N ILE A 178 -14.62 -0.95 -13.49
CA ILE A 178 -13.57 -1.70 -14.20
C ILE A 178 -13.72 -1.65 -15.72
N SER A 179 -14.92 -1.34 -16.23
CA SER A 179 -15.23 -1.39 -17.66
C SER A 179 -14.37 -0.44 -18.51
N VAL A 180 -14.18 0.80 -18.05
CA VAL A 180 -13.41 1.82 -18.78
C VAL A 180 -11.91 1.49 -18.81
N PRO A 181 -11.24 1.20 -17.67
CA PRO A 181 -9.84 0.77 -17.69
C PRO A 181 -9.60 -0.48 -18.55
N LEU A 182 -10.46 -1.52 -18.43
CA LEU A 182 -10.32 -2.74 -19.21
C LEU A 182 -10.52 -2.51 -20.72
N THR A 183 -11.45 -1.64 -21.09
CA THR A 183 -11.66 -1.32 -22.51
C THR A 183 -10.48 -0.54 -23.07
N ALA A 184 -9.97 0.43 -22.29
CA ALA A 184 -8.86 1.27 -22.70
C ALA A 184 -7.54 0.50 -22.81
N ILE A 185 -7.29 -0.47 -21.93
CA ILE A 185 -6.03 -1.21 -21.86
C ILE A 185 -6.08 -2.50 -22.70
N CYS A 186 -7.17 -3.27 -22.59
CA CYS A 186 -7.28 -4.61 -23.15
C CYS A 186 -8.24 -4.70 -24.35
N GLY A 187 -8.92 -3.61 -24.72
CA GLY A 187 -9.95 -3.62 -25.77
C GLY A 187 -11.21 -4.41 -25.39
N ASN A 188 -11.38 -4.77 -24.11
CA ASN A 188 -12.50 -5.57 -23.63
C ASN A 188 -13.31 -4.79 -22.58
N ARG A 189 -14.64 -4.78 -22.70
CA ARG A 189 -15.56 -4.08 -21.78
C ARG A 189 -15.72 -4.74 -20.40
N GLY A 190 -14.87 -5.72 -20.07
CA GLY A 190 -14.96 -6.49 -18.82
C GLY A 190 -16.25 -7.33 -18.73
N ALA A 191 -16.80 -7.41 -17.51
CA ALA A 191 -18.14 -7.84 -17.05
C ALA A 191 -19.18 -8.36 -18.07
N GLN A 192 -19.33 -7.69 -19.22
CA GLN A 192 -20.23 -8.08 -20.30
C GLN A 192 -19.88 -9.43 -20.94
N LYS A 193 -18.64 -9.92 -20.78
CA LYS A 193 -18.19 -11.21 -21.36
C LYS A 193 -17.86 -12.29 -20.33
N ASP A 194 -17.55 -11.93 -19.08
CA ASP A 194 -17.18 -12.91 -18.05
C ASP A 194 -17.49 -12.41 -16.62
N PRO A 195 -18.54 -12.93 -15.96
CA PRO A 195 -18.82 -12.65 -14.55
C PRO A 195 -17.67 -13.02 -13.61
N LYS A 196 -16.89 -14.06 -13.94
CA LYS A 196 -15.75 -14.51 -13.12
C LYS A 196 -14.62 -13.50 -13.11
N LEU A 197 -14.49 -12.71 -14.18
CA LEU A 197 -13.49 -11.64 -14.25
C LEU A 197 -13.81 -10.51 -13.27
N ILE A 198 -15.09 -10.18 -13.03
CA ILE A 198 -15.44 -9.17 -12.02
C ILE A 198 -15.16 -9.72 -10.63
N ALA A 199 -15.59 -10.97 -10.37
CA ALA A 199 -15.37 -11.63 -9.09
C ALA A 199 -13.88 -11.65 -8.73
N SER A 200 -12.98 -11.92 -9.69
CA SER A 200 -11.54 -11.91 -9.42
C SER A 200 -10.96 -10.55 -9.02
N PHE A 201 -11.60 -9.43 -9.39
CA PHE A 201 -11.17 -8.10 -8.94
C PHE A 201 -11.62 -7.75 -7.52
N TYR A 202 -12.75 -8.30 -7.07
CA TYR A 202 -13.41 -7.84 -5.84
C TYR A 202 -13.59 -8.89 -4.75
N GLU A 203 -13.43 -10.18 -5.05
CA GLU A 203 -13.74 -11.31 -4.16
C GLU A 203 -12.49 -12.13 -3.76
N ASN A 204 -11.30 -11.52 -3.78
CA ASN A 204 -10.07 -12.14 -3.28
C ASN A 204 -10.11 -12.40 -1.77
#